data_AF-A0A8T2QBA8-F1
#
_entry.id   AF-A0A8T2QBA8-F1
#
_cell.length_a   1.000
_cell.length_b   1.000
_cell.length_c   1.000
_cell.angle_alpha   90.00
_cell.angle_beta   90.00
_cell.angle_gamma   90.00
#
_symmetry.space_group_name_H-M   'P 1'
#
loop_
_entity.id
_entity.type
_entity.pdbx_description
1 polymer ?
#
loop_
_entity_poly.entity_id
_entity_poly.type
_entity_poly.pdbx_seq_one_letter_code
_entity_poly.pdbx_strand_id
1 'polypeptide(L)'
;MEGMDTKCLLEDLWEKSLILIQYHTLKSESPKNIFVRVSSPIGKPLHHQEQVSEGEFSFTTQEKGTYVACFWIPHGHKDRKASVDLEWRTGVADKDWSAIARREKIDGMKLFAHSLHSVYLIMHEMLWHKH
;
A
#
# COMPACT_ATOMS: atom_id res chain seq x y z
N MET A 1 -0.97 -18.04 18.41
CA MET A 1 -2.27 -17.34 18.52
C MET A 1 -3.10 -17.81 17.34
N GLU A 2 -3.98 -18.74 17.60
CA GLU A 2 -4.65 -19.57 16.61
C GLU A 2 -6.06 -19.00 16.33
N GLY A 3 -6.37 -18.72 15.06
CA GLY A 3 -7.74 -18.56 14.57
C GLY A 3 -8.53 -17.33 15.05
N MET A 4 -8.06 -16.13 14.74
CA MET A 4 -8.96 -14.99 14.57
C MET A 4 -8.98 -14.69 13.07
N ASP A 5 -10.13 -14.86 12.42
CA ASP A 5 -10.28 -14.61 10.97
C ASP A 5 -10.07 -13.11 10.72
N THR A 6 -8.80 -12.78 10.55
CA THR A 6 -8.29 -11.42 10.40
C THR A 6 -8.01 -11.24 8.92
N LYS A 7 -8.54 -10.17 8.34
CA LYS A 7 -8.20 -9.77 6.98
C LYS A 7 -7.29 -8.57 7.06
N CYS A 8 -6.17 -8.63 6.35
CA CYS A 8 -5.21 -7.55 6.32
C CYS A 8 -4.98 -7.10 4.88
N LEU A 9 -4.91 -5.79 4.70
CA LEU A 9 -4.37 -5.14 3.52
C LEU A 9 -2.90 -4.83 3.79
N LEU A 10 -2.05 -5.13 2.82
CA LEU A 10 -0.61 -4.86 2.86
C LEU A 10 -0.29 -3.96 1.68
N GLU A 11 0.41 -2.86 1.94
CA GLU A 11 0.83 -1.92 0.90
C GLU A 11 2.27 -1.49 1.12
N ASP A 12 3.08 -1.60 0.06
CA ASP A 12 4.44 -1.07 0.05
C ASP A 12 4.40 0.43 -0.24
N LEU A 13 4.78 1.22 0.76
CA LEU A 13 4.79 2.68 0.67
C LEU A 13 6.21 3.23 0.70
N TRP A 14 6.38 4.37 0.05
CA TRP A 14 7.62 5.16 0.12
C TRP A 14 7.63 6.01 1.39
N GLU A 15 8.82 6.47 1.79
CA GLU A 15 8.94 7.46 2.86
C GLU A 15 8.28 8.79 2.46
N LYS A 16 7.72 9.51 3.43
CA LYS A 16 7.03 10.81 3.24
C LYS A 16 5.77 10.76 2.33
N SER A 17 5.21 9.59 2.07
CA SER A 17 3.85 9.45 1.53
C SER A 17 2.83 9.86 2.59
N LEU A 18 1.84 10.65 2.19
CA LEU A 18 0.68 11.00 3.01
C LEU A 18 -0.40 9.97 2.76
N ILE A 19 -0.83 9.27 3.81
CA ILE A 19 -1.86 8.25 3.74
C ILE A 19 -3.12 8.77 4.41
N LEU A 20 -4.24 8.68 3.71
CA LEU A 20 -5.58 8.99 4.20
C LEU A 20 -6.40 7.69 4.14
N ILE A 21 -6.95 7.30 5.27
CA ILE A 21 -7.73 6.07 5.39
C ILE A 21 -9.09 6.41 5.97
N GLN A 22 -10.13 5.94 5.28
CA GLN A 22 -11.50 5.97 5.76
C GLN A 22 -12.08 4.56 5.62
N TYR A 23 -12.78 4.09 6.65
CA TYR A 23 -13.43 2.79 6.61
C TYR A 23 -14.80 2.83 7.27
N HIS A 24 -15.72 1.99 6.80
CA HIS A 24 -17.01 1.80 7.44
C HIS A 24 -17.57 0.40 7.17
N THR A 25 -18.39 -0.09 8.09
CA THR A 25 -19.11 -1.36 7.94
C THR A 25 -20.42 -1.16 7.18
N LEU A 26 -20.79 -2.14 6.36
CA LEU A 26 -22.05 -2.08 5.62
C LEU A 26 -23.24 -2.24 6.59
N LYS A 27 -24.18 -1.28 6.55
CA LYS A 27 -25.32 -1.21 7.48
C LYS A 27 -26.23 -2.45 7.49
N SER A 28 -26.27 -3.20 6.39
CA SER A 28 -27.08 -4.40 6.20
C SER A 28 -26.50 -5.66 6.84
N GLU A 29 -25.25 -5.62 7.32
CA GLU A 29 -24.57 -6.78 7.89
C GLU A 29 -24.40 -6.66 9.42
N SER A 30 -24.22 -7.81 10.07
CA SER A 30 -23.99 -7.93 11.51
C SER A 30 -22.88 -8.94 11.74
N PRO A 31 -21.85 -8.61 12.54
CA PRO A 31 -21.77 -7.47 13.45
C PRO A 31 -21.40 -6.16 12.74
N LYS A 32 -21.94 -5.05 13.26
CA LYS A 32 -21.61 -3.69 12.81
C LYS A 32 -20.28 -3.19 13.37
N ASN A 33 -19.79 -3.81 14.44
CA ASN A 33 -18.61 -3.35 15.14
C ASN A 33 -17.45 -4.31 14.85
N ILE A 34 -16.33 -3.73 14.41
CA ILE A 34 -15.09 -4.42 14.09
C ILE A 34 -13.94 -3.83 14.92
N PHE A 35 -12.82 -4.53 14.92
CA PHE A 35 -11.56 -4.02 15.46
C PHE A 35 -10.63 -3.73 14.29
N VAL A 36 -9.85 -2.66 14.41
CA VAL A 36 -8.97 -2.16 13.36
C VAL A 36 -7.61 -1.87 13.96
N ARG A 37 -6.55 -2.28 13.26
CA ARG A 37 -5.18 -1.90 13.57
C ARG A 37 -4.40 -1.62 12.31
N VAL A 38 -3.67 -0.51 12.30
CA VAL A 38 -2.72 -0.16 11.25
C VAL A 38 -1.33 -0.02 11.85
N SER A 39 -0.34 -0.65 11.23
CA SER A 39 1.04 -0.67 11.70
C SER A 39 2.03 -0.33 10.59
N SER A 40 3.14 0.31 10.99
CA SER A 40 4.27 0.59 10.10
C SER A 40 5.10 -0.67 9.80
N PRO A 41 6.06 -0.61 8.84
CA PRO A 41 6.91 -1.74 8.46
C PRO A 41 7.74 -2.30 9.62
N ILE A 42 8.05 -1.48 10.63
CA ILE A 42 8.78 -1.89 11.84
C ILE A 42 7.86 -2.36 12.98
N GLY A 43 6.55 -2.50 12.71
CA GLY A 43 5.56 -2.98 13.67
C GLY A 43 5.03 -1.92 14.65
N LYS A 44 5.37 -0.63 14.45
CA LYS A 44 4.82 0.45 15.29
C LYS A 44 3.33 0.63 15.01
N PRO A 45 2.45 0.66 16.03
CA PRO A 45 1.04 0.95 15.81
C PRO A 45 0.85 2.42 15.43
N LEU A 46 0.17 2.65 14.31
CA LEU A 46 -0.18 3.98 13.79
C LEU A 46 -1.64 4.32 14.10
N HIS A 47 -2.50 3.31 14.12
CA HIS A 47 -3.90 3.41 14.48
C HIS A 47 -4.37 2.10 15.12
N HIS A 48 -5.20 2.19 16.15
CA HIS A 48 -5.83 1.04 16.79
C HIS A 48 -7.18 1.47 17.37
N GLN A 49 -8.25 0.82 16.95
CA GLN A 49 -9.61 1.08 17.41
C GLN A 49 -10.34 -0.24 17.63
N GLU A 50 -11.21 -0.28 18.64
CA GLU A 50 -11.98 -1.47 19.01
C GLU A 50 -13.47 -1.14 19.05
N GLN A 51 -14.28 -2.12 18.65
CA GLN A 51 -15.75 -2.03 18.64
C GLN A 51 -16.29 -0.81 17.87
N VAL A 52 -15.65 -0.45 16.75
CA VAL A 52 -16.07 0.68 15.90
C VAL A 52 -16.81 0.19 14.66
N SER A 53 -17.71 1.02 14.14
CA SER A 53 -18.43 0.74 12.88
C SER A 53 -17.93 1.56 11.70
N GLU A 54 -17.18 2.62 11.96
CA GLU A 54 -16.53 3.50 10.99
C GLU A 54 -15.34 4.22 11.62
N GLY A 55 -14.46 4.78 10.79
CA GLY A 55 -13.35 5.60 11.23
C GLY A 55 -12.64 6.29 10.07
N GLU A 56 -11.96 7.39 10.38
CA GLU A 56 -11.12 8.14 9.45
C GLU A 56 -9.85 8.58 10.17
N PHE A 57 -8.69 8.38 9.55
CA PHE A 57 -7.42 8.86 10.07
C PHE A 57 -6.39 9.06 8.95
N SER A 58 -5.32 9.79 9.28
CA SER A 58 -4.22 10.02 8.36
C SER A 58 -2.87 9.86 9.05
N PHE A 59 -1.85 9.55 8.27
CA PHE A 59 -0.47 9.56 8.72
C PHE A 59 0.48 9.83 7.56
N THR A 60 1.66 10.34 7.88
CA THR A 60 2.77 10.41 6.93
C THR A 60 3.74 9.27 7.25
N THR A 61 4.08 8.48 6.24
CA THR A 61 5.03 7.36 6.36
C THR A 61 6.41 7.87 6.77
N GLN A 62 7.02 7.22 7.76
CA GLN A 62 8.38 7.55 8.24
C GLN A 62 9.44 6.59 7.70
N GLU A 63 9.03 5.42 7.23
CA GLU A 63 9.91 4.40 6.71
C GLU A 63 9.36 3.92 5.38
N LYS A 64 10.25 3.62 4.42
CA LYS A 64 9.84 2.85 3.24
C LYS A 64 9.59 1.40 3.67
N GLY A 65 8.50 0.81 3.19
CA GLY A 65 8.23 -0.62 3.36
C GLY A 65 6.75 -0.95 3.41
N THR A 66 6.45 -2.17 3.85
CA THR A 66 5.07 -2.69 3.90
C THR A 66 4.33 -2.19 5.14
N TYR A 67 3.35 -1.32 4.93
CA TYR A 67 2.38 -0.96 5.95
C TYR A 67 1.23 -1.97 5.93
N VAL A 68 0.69 -2.29 7.11
CA VAL A 68 -0.33 -3.33 7.26
C VAL A 68 -1.54 -2.76 7.98
N ALA A 69 -2.72 -2.92 7.37
CA ALA A 69 -4.00 -2.61 7.99
C ALA A 69 -4.85 -3.87 8.14
N CYS A 70 -5.10 -4.26 9.38
CA CYS A 70 -5.84 -5.46 9.73
C CYS A 70 -7.20 -5.12 10.34
N PHE A 71 -8.19 -5.91 9.95
CA PHE A 71 -9.57 -5.83 10.40
C PHE A 71 -10.01 -7.21 10.88
N TRP A 72 -10.73 -7.26 11.99
CA TRP A 72 -11.28 -8.50 12.50
C TRP A 72 -12.56 -8.30 13.31
N ILE A 73 -13.31 -9.38 13.41
CA ILE A 73 -14.57 -9.43 14.16
C ILE A 73 -14.30 -9.71 15.65
N PRO A 74 -15.02 -9.05 16.59
CA PRO A 74 -14.90 -9.36 18.01
C PRO A 74 -15.25 -10.82 18.31
N HIS A 75 -14.60 -11.41 19.30
CA HIS A 75 -14.70 -12.86 19.59
C HIS A 75 -16.14 -13.40 19.77
N GLY A 76 -17.08 -12.59 20.27
CA GLY A 76 -18.49 -12.98 20.43
C GLY A 76 -19.31 -13.10 19.14
N HIS A 77 -18.70 -12.83 17.98
CA HIS A 77 -19.38 -12.80 16.68
C HIS A 77 -18.67 -13.62 15.59
N LYS A 78 -17.82 -14.60 15.95
CA LYS A 78 -17.01 -15.36 14.99
C LYS A 78 -17.81 -16.11 13.92
N ASP A 79 -19.06 -16.49 14.19
CA ASP A 79 -19.93 -17.18 13.22
C ASP A 79 -20.61 -16.23 12.23
N ARG A 80 -20.33 -14.93 12.32
CA ARG A 80 -20.94 -13.89 11.51
C ARG A 80 -19.94 -13.30 10.52
N LYS A 81 -20.47 -12.73 9.44
CA LYS A 81 -19.69 -12.02 8.42
C LYS A 81 -19.90 -10.51 8.56
N ALA A 82 -18.83 -9.76 8.34
CA ALA A 82 -18.87 -8.31 8.27
C ALA A 82 -18.14 -7.87 6.99
N SER A 83 -18.79 -7.00 6.24
CA SER A 83 -18.22 -6.32 5.08
C SER A 83 -17.78 -4.92 5.50
N VAL A 84 -16.52 -4.62 5.19
CA VAL A 84 -15.87 -3.35 5.47
C VAL A 84 -15.56 -2.70 4.13
N ASP A 85 -16.11 -1.52 3.91
CA ASP A 85 -15.65 -0.63 2.85
C ASP A 85 -14.43 0.14 3.36
N LEU A 86 -13.35 0.11 2.59
CA LEU A 86 -12.06 0.71 2.91
C LEU A 86 -11.63 1.59 1.75
N GLU A 87 -11.55 2.87 2.03
CA GLU A 87 -10.90 3.84 1.16
C GLU A 87 -9.49 4.10 1.65
N TRP A 88 -8.51 3.68 0.84
CA TRP A 88 -7.08 3.87 1.08
C TRP A 88 -6.51 4.81 0.01
N ARG A 89 -6.18 6.05 0.40
CA ARG A 89 -5.63 7.06 -0.52
C ARG A 89 -4.18 7.35 -0.17
N THR A 90 -3.31 7.13 -1.14
CA THR A 90 -1.89 7.46 -1.08
C THR A 90 -1.64 8.78 -1.82
N GLY A 91 -1.21 9.78 -1.07
CA GLY A 91 -0.77 11.08 -1.54
C GLY A 91 0.67 11.37 -1.14
N VAL A 92 1.09 12.61 -1.32
CA VAL A 92 2.48 13.02 -1.11
C VAL A 92 2.49 14.14 -0.08
N ALA A 93 3.29 14.00 0.97
CA ALA A 93 3.49 15.10 1.90
C ALA A 93 4.32 16.19 1.20
N ASP A 94 3.78 17.40 1.12
CA ASP A 94 4.24 18.46 0.20
C ASP A 94 5.66 18.98 0.49
N LYS A 95 6.55 18.89 -0.52
CA LYS A 95 7.64 19.84 -0.91
C LYS A 95 8.53 19.29 -2.05
N ASP A 96 8.80 17.99 -2.09
CA ASP A 96 9.82 17.40 -2.97
C ASP A 96 9.26 16.51 -4.11
N TRP A 97 7.94 16.48 -4.28
CA TRP A 97 7.28 15.61 -5.27
C TRP A 97 7.78 15.82 -6.70
N SER A 98 7.99 17.08 -7.09
CA SER A 98 8.52 17.40 -8.41
C SER A 98 9.92 16.82 -8.63
N ALA A 99 10.74 16.72 -7.60
CA ALA A 99 12.09 16.17 -7.68
C ALA A 99 12.07 14.63 -7.76
N ILE A 100 11.24 13.96 -6.97
CA ILE A 100 11.11 12.49 -6.96
C ILE A 100 10.51 12.01 -8.29
N ALA A 101 9.38 12.59 -8.71
CA ALA A 101 8.73 12.25 -9.97
C ALA A 101 9.64 12.52 -11.19
N ARG A 102 10.44 13.61 -11.16
CA ARG A 102 11.45 13.86 -12.21
C ARG A 102 12.55 12.81 -12.20
N ARG A 103 13.04 12.41 -11.01
CA ARG A 103 14.11 11.42 -10.90
C ARG A 103 13.67 10.05 -11.43
N GLU A 104 12.50 9.56 -11.04
CA GLU A 104 11.96 8.29 -11.54
C GLU A 104 11.74 8.32 -13.06
N LYS A 105 11.17 9.40 -13.60
CA LYS A 105 10.99 9.56 -15.05
C LYS A 105 12.32 9.56 -15.81
N ILE A 106 13.35 10.21 -15.26
CA ILE A 106 14.69 10.25 -15.86
C ILE A 106 15.35 8.87 -15.81
N ASP A 107 15.27 8.17 -14.67
CA ASP A 107 15.89 6.85 -14.53
C ASP A 107 15.18 5.79 -15.39
N GLY A 108 13.85 5.85 -15.52
CA GLY A 108 13.10 5.04 -16.49
C GLY A 108 13.50 5.32 -17.94
N MET A 109 13.70 6.59 -18.30
CA MET A 109 14.15 6.98 -19.64
C MET A 109 15.59 6.53 -19.94
N LYS A 110 16.49 6.57 -18.93
CA LYS A 110 17.85 6.03 -19.05
C LYS A 110 17.83 4.52 -19.28
N LEU A 111 17.03 3.78 -18.51
CA LEU A 111 16.91 2.32 -18.68
C LEU A 111 16.39 1.97 -20.08
N PHE A 112 15.38 2.71 -20.57
CA PHE A 112 14.88 2.53 -21.93
C PHE A 112 15.94 2.84 -22.99
N ALA A 113 16.69 3.94 -22.85
CA ALA A 113 17.78 4.29 -23.76
C ALA A 113 18.91 3.23 -23.76
N HIS A 114 19.29 2.71 -22.60
CA HIS A 114 20.24 1.60 -22.49
C HIS A 114 19.74 0.33 -23.18
N SER A 115 18.44 0.01 -23.04
CA SER A 115 17.83 -1.12 -23.75
C SER A 115 17.91 -0.92 -25.26
N LEU A 116 17.55 0.26 -25.78
CA LEU A 116 17.63 0.56 -27.21
C LEU A 116 19.06 0.44 -27.74
N HIS A 117 20.03 0.98 -27.01
CA HIS A 117 21.45 0.88 -27.39
C HIS A 117 21.92 -0.58 -27.41
N SER A 118 21.50 -1.39 -26.43
CA SER A 118 21.83 -2.81 -26.36
C SER A 118 21.26 -3.58 -27.56
N VAL A 119 20.00 -3.32 -27.94
CA VAL A 119 19.37 -3.93 -29.12
C VAL A 119 20.09 -3.51 -30.42
N TYR A 120 20.47 -2.24 -30.53
CA TYR A 120 21.24 -1.74 -31.67
C TYR A 120 22.59 -2.45 -31.82
N LEU A 121 23.34 -2.62 -30.73
CA LEU A 121 24.62 -3.33 -30.74
C LEU A 121 24.46 -4.80 -31.16
N ILE A 122 23.43 -5.49 -30.66
CA ILE A 122 23.13 -6.87 -31.04
C ILE A 122 22.80 -6.96 -32.53
N MET A 123 21.97 -6.05 -33.05
CA MET A 123 21.68 -5.99 -34.49
C MET A 123 22.93 -5.72 -35.32
N HIS A 124 23.77 -4.80 -34.87
CA HIS A 124 25.04 -4.48 -35.52
C HIS A 124 25.91 -5.74 -35.61
N GLU A 125 26.21 -6.41 -34.49
CA GLU A 125 27.03 -7.63 -34.47
C GLU A 125 26.46 -8.76 -35.34
N MET A 126 25.14 -8.99 -35.34
CA MET A 126 24.50 -10.01 -36.17
C MET A 126 24.65 -9.73 -37.68
N LEU A 127 24.71 -8.46 -38.09
CA LEU A 127 24.89 -8.08 -39.49
C LEU A 127 26.37 -8.12 -39.92
N TRP A 128 27.31 -7.82 -39.03
CA TRP A 128 28.75 -7.83 -39.33
C TRP A 128 29.39 -9.22 -39.30
N HIS A 129 28.82 -10.20 -38.58
CA HIS A 129 29.32 -11.58 -38.53
C HIS A 129 28.75 -12.52 -39.63
N LYS A 130 28.01 -11.99 -40.61
CA LYS A 130 27.42 -12.78 -41.72
C LYS A 130 28.23 -12.79 -43.04
N HIS A 131 29.52 -12.48 -43.00
CA HIS A 131 30.43 -12.61 -44.14
C HIS A 131 31.55 -13.61 -43.90
#